data_AF-A0A928LI01-F1
#
_entry.id   AF-A0A928LI01-F1
#
_cell.length_a   1.000
_cell.length_b   1.000
_cell.length_c   1.000
_cell.angle_alpha   90.00
_cell.angle_beta   90.00
_cell.angle_gamma   90.00
#
_symmetry.space_group_name_H-M   'P 1'
#
loop_
_entity.id
_entity.type
_entity.pdbx_description
1 polymer ?
#
loop_
_entity_poly.entity_id
_entity_poly.type
_entity_poly.pdbx_seq_one_letter_code
_entity_poly.pdbx_strand_id
1 'polypeptide(L)'
;MFSSLCLKDLLFDFIFYHKTRCFSGKIFIALKAKIQKGDFMKKEKKKLWDILKENGAKIFFTSLALLILCASTTALFFFTSIVRISDSEKDDVVMITTFSQQDKVLELANVTLEDTDKVLYTSYNGNYRDLTIKHSFVVPITVDGTTVKATITEGTVANCLANAGIVLGEHDYTMPSLHTQIKEGDSIRVYRVTYVDNQYEETIPYETTYKSSSLTFRFPKRQYTLREGSNGKNLVTYRERYVDGELHLALVSKVEVVKNPVNKLVLKYGKGVPVSNLQAPAGVSVVNNVPTGYSRMINTSATGYYSARGKGASGLGLYYGTVAVNPNIIPYGTKMYIASPDGKFVYGWAIATDTGTAMMDGTVGVDLFYETYKESSLNWKNEVNIYIYD
;
A
#
# COMPACT_ATOMS: atom_id res chain seq x y z
N MET A 1 -28.25 23.90 31.57
CA MET A 1 -29.05 23.99 32.81
C MET A 1 -28.86 25.39 33.39
N PHE A 2 -29.64 26.37 32.91
CA PHE A 2 -30.12 27.56 33.63
C PHE A 2 -31.15 28.22 32.71
N SER A 3 -32.23 28.65 33.33
CA SER A 3 -33.52 29.10 32.81
C SER A 3 -33.53 30.56 32.34
N SER A 4 -34.44 30.89 31.41
CA SER A 4 -35.24 32.13 31.37
C SER A 4 -35.95 32.19 30.01
N LEU A 5 -37.23 31.81 29.94
CA LEU A 5 -38.37 32.73 29.91
C LEU A 5 -38.44 33.69 28.71
N CYS A 6 -39.53 33.51 27.96
CA CYS A 6 -40.37 34.57 27.43
C CYS A 6 -39.76 35.49 26.35
N LEU A 7 -39.78 35.07 25.08
CA LEU A 7 -39.70 36.02 23.96
C LEU A 7 -40.34 35.50 22.65
N LYS A 8 -41.49 34.81 22.76
CA LYS A 8 -42.29 34.39 21.59
C LYS A 8 -43.71 34.98 21.53
N ASP A 9 -44.15 35.70 22.57
CA ASP A 9 -45.52 36.22 22.67
C ASP A 9 -45.65 37.75 22.62
N LEU A 10 -44.67 38.48 22.07
CA LEU A 10 -44.68 39.97 22.08
C LEU A 10 -44.50 40.66 20.72
N LEU A 11 -44.56 39.93 19.61
CA LEU A 11 -44.38 40.53 18.27
C LEU A 11 -45.40 40.10 17.22
N PHE A 12 -46.53 39.50 17.63
CA PHE A 12 -47.59 39.07 16.70
C PHE A 12 -48.84 39.97 16.67
N ASP A 13 -48.90 41.03 17.48
CA ASP A 13 -50.11 41.85 17.65
C ASP A 13 -50.11 43.22 16.94
N PHE A 14 -49.20 43.51 16.00
CA PHE A 14 -49.16 44.83 15.35
C PHE A 14 -49.40 44.88 13.84
N ILE A 15 -49.53 43.75 13.13
CA ILE A 15 -49.75 43.77 11.68
C ILE A 15 -50.70 42.65 11.25
N PHE A 16 -51.99 42.75 11.59
CA PHE A 16 -53.08 42.17 10.78
C PHE A 16 -54.44 42.76 11.20
N TYR A 17 -54.63 44.06 10.99
CA TYR A 17 -55.95 44.68 11.12
C TYR A 17 -56.34 45.39 9.83
N HIS A 18 -56.72 44.61 8.81
CA HIS A 18 -57.69 45.05 7.79
C HIS A 18 -58.19 43.87 6.94
N LYS A 19 -59.40 43.38 7.23
CA LYS A 19 -60.31 42.87 6.21
C LYS A 19 -61.78 42.95 6.64
N THR A 20 -62.45 43.97 6.09
CA THR A 20 -63.86 43.98 5.61
C THR A 20 -64.99 43.39 6.47
N ARG A 21 -65.85 44.32 6.95
CA ARG A 21 -67.34 44.28 7.02
C ARG A 21 -68.04 42.92 6.90
N CYS A 22 -68.78 42.54 7.95
CA CYS A 22 -70.22 42.27 7.86
C CYS A 22 -70.80 42.04 9.28
N PHE A 23 -71.53 43.00 9.85
CA PHE A 23 -72.65 42.72 10.75
C PHE A 23 -73.50 43.99 10.85
N SER A 24 -74.41 44.10 9.88
CA SER A 24 -75.54 45.00 9.90
C SER A 24 -76.56 44.53 10.93
N GLY A 25 -77.04 45.47 11.74
CA GLY A 25 -78.40 45.44 12.27
C GLY A 25 -78.63 44.54 13.47
N LYS A 26 -78.70 45.16 14.66
CA LYS A 26 -79.68 44.91 15.74
C LYS A 26 -79.28 45.51 17.10
N ILE A 27 -78.56 46.63 17.10
CA ILE A 27 -78.55 47.59 18.24
C ILE A 27 -79.06 48.94 17.73
N PHE A 28 -80.15 48.90 16.96
CA PHE A 28 -80.81 50.09 16.42
C PHE A 28 -82.35 50.08 16.60
N ILE A 29 -82.85 49.20 17.47
CA ILE A 29 -84.29 49.07 17.77
C ILE A 29 -84.48 49.00 19.29
N ALA A 30 -84.06 50.04 20.01
CA ALA A 30 -84.53 50.33 21.38
C ALA A 30 -84.22 51.77 21.82
N LEU A 31 -84.11 52.72 20.89
CA LEU A 31 -83.97 54.16 21.23
C LEU A 31 -84.56 55.04 20.12
N LYS A 32 -85.73 54.63 19.61
CA LYS A 32 -86.57 55.41 18.68
C LYS A 32 -87.95 55.65 19.29
N ALA A 33 -87.98 56.17 20.51
CA ALA A 33 -89.21 56.64 21.18
C ALA A 33 -88.93 57.82 22.11
N LYS A 34 -88.39 58.91 21.56
CA LYS A 34 -88.61 60.31 22.00
C LYS A 34 -87.81 61.23 21.06
N ILE A 35 -88.35 61.45 19.87
CA ILE A 35 -87.86 62.53 19.01
C ILE A 35 -88.61 63.79 19.43
N GLN A 36 -88.00 64.56 20.33
CA GLN A 36 -88.13 66.01 20.26
C GLN A 36 -86.77 66.58 19.91
N LYS A 37 -86.69 66.93 18.62
CA LYS A 37 -85.76 67.88 18.00
C LYS A 37 -84.30 67.41 18.07
N GLY A 38 -83.70 66.98 16.96
CA GLY A 38 -83.46 67.90 15.83
C GLY A 38 -82.48 69.02 16.22
N ASP A 39 -82.69 69.65 17.38
CA ASP A 39 -81.84 70.66 17.99
C ASP A 39 -80.61 70.09 18.70
N PHE A 40 -80.61 68.90 19.31
CA PHE A 40 -79.38 68.41 19.97
C PHE A 40 -78.26 68.10 18.94
N MET A 41 -78.58 67.34 17.90
CA MET A 41 -77.69 67.07 16.76
C MET A 41 -77.41 68.32 15.93
N LYS A 42 -78.36 69.26 15.77
CA LYS A 42 -78.10 70.57 15.14
C LYS A 42 -77.23 71.47 16.01
N LYS A 43 -77.34 71.43 17.33
CA LYS A 43 -76.62 72.29 18.29
C LYS A 43 -75.20 71.78 18.51
N GLU A 44 -74.98 70.47 18.49
CA GLU A 44 -73.63 69.90 18.39
C GLU A 44 -73.02 70.08 17.00
N LYS A 45 -73.77 69.86 15.91
CA LYS A 45 -73.30 70.21 14.56
C LYS A 45 -73.00 71.69 14.41
N LYS A 46 -73.81 72.58 14.99
CA LYS A 46 -73.63 74.03 14.95
C LYS A 46 -72.44 74.44 15.80
N LYS A 47 -72.27 73.89 17.01
CA LYS A 47 -71.04 74.05 17.81
C LYS A 47 -69.79 73.62 17.04
N LEU A 48 -69.82 72.45 16.39
CA LEU A 48 -68.73 71.97 15.54
C LEU A 48 -68.49 72.90 14.34
N TRP A 49 -69.55 73.39 13.69
CA TRP A 49 -69.48 74.35 12.58
C TRP A 49 -68.99 75.73 13.00
N ASP A 50 -69.33 76.18 14.20
CA ASP A 50 -68.89 77.45 14.77
C ASP A 50 -67.40 77.34 15.17
N ILE A 51 -66.98 76.23 15.78
CA ILE A 51 -65.55 75.93 16.04
C ILE A 51 -64.75 75.82 14.74
N LEU A 52 -65.31 75.19 13.70
CA LEU A 52 -64.72 75.09 12.36
C LEU A 52 -64.70 76.42 11.61
N LYS A 53 -65.61 77.36 11.88
CA LYS A 53 -65.58 78.72 11.31
C LYS A 53 -64.59 79.63 12.03
N GLU A 54 -64.54 79.56 13.35
CA GLU A 54 -63.71 80.41 14.20
C GLU A 54 -62.23 79.97 14.20
N ASN A 55 -61.97 78.66 14.06
CA ASN A 55 -60.62 78.09 13.99
C ASN A 55 -60.33 77.37 12.65
N GLY A 56 -61.12 77.58 11.60
CA GLY A 56 -61.05 76.84 10.33
C GLY A 56 -59.67 76.85 9.66
N ALA A 57 -58.99 77.99 9.68
CA ALA A 57 -57.62 78.09 9.21
C ALA A 57 -56.66 77.23 10.05
N LYS A 58 -56.78 77.28 11.39
CA LYS A 58 -55.95 76.48 12.30
C LYS A 58 -56.17 74.98 12.12
N ILE A 59 -57.41 74.53 11.97
CA ILE A 59 -57.75 73.11 11.76
C ILE A 59 -57.26 72.63 10.38
N PHE A 60 -57.37 73.47 9.34
CA PHE A 60 -56.84 73.16 8.02
C PHE A 60 -55.31 73.02 8.05
N PHE A 61 -54.59 73.99 8.62
CA PHE A 61 -53.13 73.93 8.74
C PHE A 61 -52.64 72.78 9.62
N THR A 62 -53.33 72.44 10.72
CA THR A 62 -52.97 71.27 11.53
C THR A 62 -53.24 69.95 10.81
N SER A 63 -54.35 69.84 10.07
CA SER A 63 -54.64 68.64 9.27
C SER A 63 -53.65 68.45 8.11
N LEU A 64 -53.26 69.53 7.44
CA LEU A 64 -52.26 69.52 6.39
C LEU A 64 -50.87 69.16 6.94
N ALA A 65 -50.51 69.71 8.11
CA ALA A 65 -49.28 69.35 8.81
C ALA A 65 -49.26 67.87 9.21
N LEU A 66 -50.38 67.31 9.69
CA LEU A 66 -50.49 65.89 10.00
C LEU A 66 -50.35 65.01 8.75
N LEU A 67 -50.89 65.45 7.61
CA LEU A 67 -50.84 64.70 6.35
C LEU A 67 -49.44 64.73 5.75
N ILE A 68 -48.74 65.87 5.82
CA ILE A 68 -47.32 65.98 5.45
C ILE A 68 -46.47 65.11 6.37
N LEU A 69 -46.76 65.10 7.68
CA LEU A 69 -46.06 64.24 8.64
C LEU A 69 -46.28 62.76 8.30
N CYS A 70 -47.52 62.33 8.06
CA CYS A 70 -47.84 60.96 7.62
C CYS A 70 -47.17 60.59 6.28
N ALA A 71 -47.17 61.50 5.30
CA ALA A 71 -46.50 61.27 4.02
C ALA A 71 -44.98 61.16 4.20
N SER A 72 -44.40 61.97 5.09
CA SER A 72 -42.96 61.92 5.39
C SER A 72 -42.56 60.66 6.15
N THR A 73 -43.37 60.20 7.11
CA THR A 73 -43.09 58.96 7.87
C THR A 73 -43.31 57.71 7.03
N THR A 74 -44.31 57.71 6.15
CA THR A 74 -44.51 56.63 5.16
C THR A 74 -43.39 56.62 4.13
N ALA A 75 -42.99 57.76 3.57
CA ALA A 75 -41.82 57.85 2.69
C ALA A 75 -40.56 57.34 3.38
N LEU A 76 -40.30 57.76 4.63
CA LEU A 76 -39.15 57.30 5.41
C LEU A 76 -39.20 55.77 5.61
N PHE A 77 -40.37 55.21 5.90
CA PHE A 77 -40.55 53.75 6.01
C PHE A 77 -40.27 53.03 4.69
N PHE A 78 -40.64 53.60 3.54
CA PHE A 78 -40.34 53.00 2.22
C PHE A 78 -38.86 53.11 1.84
N PHE A 79 -38.15 54.14 2.29
CA PHE A 79 -36.74 54.34 1.98
C PHE A 79 -35.78 53.71 3.00
N THR A 80 -36.24 53.35 4.19
CA THR A 80 -35.42 52.65 5.17
C THR A 80 -35.35 51.16 4.88
N SER A 81 -34.17 50.60 5.05
CA SER A 81 -33.94 49.17 5.00
C SER A 81 -33.29 48.70 6.30
N ILE A 82 -33.77 47.56 6.77
CA ILE A 82 -33.14 46.80 7.85
C ILE A 82 -32.05 45.95 7.18
N VAL A 83 -30.81 46.17 7.59
CA VAL A 83 -29.67 45.41 7.11
C VAL A 83 -29.14 44.58 8.27
N ARG A 84 -29.07 43.26 8.08
CA ARG A 84 -28.26 42.37 8.92
C ARG A 84 -26.92 42.16 8.23
N ILE A 85 -25.85 42.32 8.98
CA ILE A 85 -24.49 42.04 8.57
C ILE A 85 -24.01 40.88 9.46
N SER A 86 -23.70 39.74 8.86
CA SER A 86 -23.07 38.61 9.53
C SER A 86 -21.61 38.56 9.11
N ASP A 87 -20.72 38.75 10.07
CA ASP A 87 -19.28 38.84 9.88
C ASP A 87 -18.65 37.54 10.42
N SER A 88 -17.73 36.93 9.67
CA SER A 88 -17.08 35.69 10.11
C SER A 88 -16.13 35.87 11.29
N GLU A 89 -15.65 37.09 11.53
CA GLU A 89 -14.69 37.41 12.60
C GLU A 89 -15.32 38.20 13.77
N LYS A 90 -16.48 38.84 13.54
CA LYS A 90 -17.15 39.72 14.52
C LYS A 90 -18.59 39.30 14.78
N ASP A 91 -19.17 39.83 15.85
CA ASP A 91 -20.58 39.64 16.14
C ASP A 91 -21.48 40.28 15.06
N ASP A 92 -22.62 39.63 14.78
CA ASP A 92 -23.63 40.12 13.85
C ASP A 92 -24.10 41.55 14.20
N VAL A 93 -24.18 42.41 13.20
CA VAL A 93 -24.69 43.78 13.32
C VAL A 93 -26.05 43.89 12.63
N VAL A 94 -27.04 44.47 13.32
CA VAL A 94 -28.33 44.83 12.70
C VAL A 94 -28.49 46.34 12.75
N MET A 95 -28.75 46.94 11.59
CA MET A 95 -28.85 48.39 11.44
C MET A 95 -30.02 48.80 10.55
N ILE A 96 -30.49 50.03 10.74
CA ILE A 96 -31.50 50.65 9.89
C ILE A 96 -30.81 51.76 9.11
N THR A 97 -30.92 51.72 7.78
CA THR A 97 -30.25 52.69 6.91
C THR A 97 -31.09 53.03 5.69
N THR A 98 -30.93 54.24 5.15
CA THR A 98 -31.51 54.66 3.87
C THR A 98 -30.55 54.44 2.70
N PHE A 99 -29.28 54.06 2.98
CA PHE A 99 -28.31 53.76 1.94
C PHE A 99 -28.61 52.41 1.29
N SER A 100 -28.54 52.37 -0.04
CA SER A 100 -28.67 51.14 -0.85
C SER A 100 -27.34 50.60 -1.35
N GLN A 101 -26.29 51.44 -1.37
CA GLN A 101 -24.95 51.08 -1.83
C GLN A 101 -24.23 50.27 -0.74
N GLN A 102 -23.71 49.09 -1.11
CA GLN A 102 -23.00 48.18 -0.21
C GLN A 102 -21.88 48.89 0.56
N ASP A 103 -21.01 49.61 -0.13
CA ASP A 103 -19.82 50.24 0.47
C ASP A 103 -20.20 51.22 1.59
N LYS A 104 -21.26 52.01 1.39
CA LYS A 104 -21.77 52.95 2.42
C LYS A 104 -22.41 52.24 3.62
N VAL A 105 -23.01 51.08 3.38
CA VAL A 105 -23.61 50.26 4.44
C VAL A 105 -22.50 49.65 5.30
N LEU A 106 -21.44 49.15 4.67
CA LEU A 106 -20.26 48.62 5.36
C LEU A 106 -19.48 49.71 6.11
N GLU A 107 -19.30 50.88 5.51
CA GLU A 107 -18.69 52.05 6.17
C GLU A 107 -19.47 52.46 7.42
N LEU A 108 -20.79 52.57 7.33
CA LEU A 108 -21.65 52.91 8.47
C LEU A 108 -21.62 51.84 9.58
N ALA A 109 -21.35 50.59 9.21
CA ALA A 109 -21.16 49.47 10.14
C ALA A 109 -19.72 49.36 10.69
N ASN A 110 -18.81 50.26 10.30
CA ASN A 110 -17.38 50.18 10.61
C ASN A 110 -16.73 48.83 10.22
N VAL A 111 -17.16 48.27 9.09
CA VAL A 111 -16.56 47.07 8.50
C VAL A 111 -15.48 47.48 7.52
N THR A 112 -14.26 46.96 7.73
CA THR A 112 -13.14 47.06 6.80
C THR A 112 -12.98 45.73 6.08
N LEU A 113 -12.91 45.75 4.75
CA LEU A 113 -12.69 44.57 3.93
C LEU A 113 -11.24 44.54 3.42
N GLU A 114 -10.65 43.36 3.41
CA GLU A 114 -9.43 43.07 2.64
C GLU A 114 -9.79 42.66 1.20
N ASP A 115 -8.82 42.79 0.28
CA ASP A 115 -9.02 42.48 -1.15
C ASP A 115 -9.44 41.02 -1.41
N THR A 116 -9.16 40.12 -0.47
CA THR A 116 -9.45 38.69 -0.54
C THR A 116 -10.72 38.27 0.22
N ASP A 117 -11.40 39.22 0.86
CA ASP A 117 -12.65 38.97 1.55
C ASP A 117 -13.82 38.83 0.56
N LYS A 118 -14.82 38.03 0.92
CA LYS A 118 -16.03 37.86 0.12
C LYS A 118 -17.22 38.46 0.84
N VAL A 119 -17.95 39.33 0.14
CA VAL A 119 -19.24 39.85 0.59
C VAL A 119 -20.35 39.20 -0.22
N LEU A 120 -21.26 38.53 0.47
CA LEU A 120 -22.47 37.95 -0.11
C LEU A 120 -23.66 38.84 0.25
N TYR A 121 -24.25 39.48 -0.75
CA TYR A 121 -25.40 40.36 -0.58
C TYR A 121 -26.68 39.69 -1.06
N THR A 122 -27.65 39.52 -0.15
CA THR A 122 -28.97 38.97 -0.48
C THR A 122 -30.06 39.96 -0.06
N SER A 123 -30.80 40.48 -1.04
CA SER A 123 -31.99 41.30 -0.79
C SER A 123 -33.23 40.42 -0.71
N TYR A 124 -33.99 40.48 0.39
CA TYR A 124 -35.25 39.76 0.55
C TYR A 124 -36.46 40.70 0.37
N ASN A 125 -37.59 40.12 -0.07
CA ASN A 125 -38.89 40.77 -0.30
C ASN A 125 -39.18 42.00 0.60
N GLY A 126 -38.91 43.21 0.07
CA GLY A 126 -39.17 44.49 0.73
C GLY A 126 -37.90 45.18 1.24
N ASN A 127 -37.92 45.64 2.49
CA ASN A 127 -36.93 46.51 3.09
C ASN A 127 -35.85 45.75 3.90
N TYR A 128 -35.75 44.43 3.78
CA TYR A 128 -34.77 43.63 4.52
C TYR A 128 -33.61 43.17 3.64
N ARG A 129 -32.39 43.32 4.13
CA ARG A 129 -31.15 42.96 3.43
C ARG A 129 -30.26 42.15 4.35
N ASP A 130 -29.64 41.12 3.79
CA ASP A 130 -28.66 40.29 4.48
C ASP A 130 -27.31 40.41 3.77
N LEU A 131 -26.28 40.75 4.54
CA LEU A 131 -24.90 40.88 4.11
C LEU A 131 -24.09 39.86 4.89
N THR A 132 -23.48 38.89 4.23
CA THR A 132 -22.52 37.99 4.86
C THR A 132 -21.12 38.35 4.42
N ILE A 133 -20.24 38.67 5.36
CA ILE A 133 -18.82 38.90 5.14
C ILE A 133 -18.10 37.63 5.54
N LYS A 134 -17.30 37.10 4.62
CA LYS A 134 -16.36 36.03 4.90
C LYS A 134 -14.96 36.58 4.73
N HIS A 135 -14.23 36.63 5.84
CA HIS A 135 -12.84 37.03 5.85
C HIS A 135 -11.93 35.92 5.34
N SER A 136 -10.88 36.32 4.63
CA SER A 136 -9.84 35.39 4.20
C SER A 136 -8.85 35.12 5.33
N PHE A 137 -8.33 33.91 5.38
CA PHE A 137 -7.31 33.52 6.35
C PHE A 137 -6.13 32.83 5.67
N VAL A 138 -5.00 32.82 6.37
CA VAL A 138 -3.74 32.26 5.86
C VAL A 138 -3.58 30.83 6.32
N VAL A 139 -3.29 29.93 5.37
CA VAL A 139 -3.06 28.51 5.59
C VAL A 139 -1.60 28.18 5.27
N PRO A 140 -0.78 27.76 6.25
CA PRO A 140 0.57 27.31 6.01
C PRO A 140 0.58 25.94 5.30
N ILE A 141 1.35 25.84 4.22
CA ILE A 141 1.57 24.63 3.44
C ILE A 141 3.04 24.26 3.52
N THR A 142 3.36 23.10 4.11
CA THR A 142 4.74 22.59 4.15
C THR A 142 4.97 21.63 3.00
N VAL A 143 5.95 21.93 2.14
CA VAL A 143 6.31 21.17 0.95
C VAL A 143 7.82 21.29 0.70
N ASP A 144 8.48 20.20 0.33
CA ASP A 144 9.90 20.19 -0.05
C ASP A 144 10.83 20.82 1.02
N GLY A 145 10.50 20.65 2.31
CA GLY A 145 11.23 21.22 3.45
C GLY A 145 10.98 22.71 3.71
N THR A 146 10.11 23.36 2.94
CA THR A 146 9.77 24.79 3.05
C THR A 146 8.31 25.01 3.39
N THR A 147 7.99 26.14 4.02
CA THR A 147 6.60 26.52 4.32
C THR A 147 6.18 27.70 3.43
N VAL A 148 5.18 27.47 2.59
CA VAL A 148 4.52 28.47 1.75
C VAL A 148 3.19 28.86 2.39
N LYS A 149 2.74 30.10 2.22
CA LYS A 149 1.47 30.60 2.75
C LYS A 149 0.46 30.74 1.61
N ALA A 150 -0.73 30.17 1.79
CA ALA A 150 -1.86 30.36 0.89
C ALA A 150 -2.97 31.14 1.58
N THR A 151 -3.49 32.18 0.94
CA THR A 151 -4.66 32.91 1.43
C THR A 151 -5.92 32.33 0.80
N ILE A 152 -6.93 32.04 1.62
CA ILE A 152 -8.22 31.49 1.16
C ILE A 152 -9.36 32.00 2.04
N THR A 153 -10.52 32.28 1.42
CA THR A 153 -11.76 32.64 2.14
C THR A 153 -12.58 31.40 2.50
N GLU A 154 -12.66 30.45 1.57
CA GLU A 154 -13.35 29.18 1.73
C GLU A 154 -12.84 28.20 0.66
N GLY A 155 -12.78 26.91 0.99
CA GLY A 155 -12.44 25.88 0.03
C GLY A 155 -11.73 24.68 0.65
N THR A 156 -11.13 23.89 -0.22
CA THR A 156 -10.47 22.63 0.13
C THR A 156 -8.95 22.76 0.09
N VAL A 157 -8.24 21.75 0.60
CA VAL A 157 -6.78 21.60 0.45
C VAL A 157 -6.33 21.77 -1.01
N ALA A 158 -7.09 21.23 -1.97
CA ALA A 158 -6.81 21.39 -3.39
C ALA A 158 -6.83 22.86 -3.85
N ASN A 159 -7.74 23.68 -3.31
CA ASN A 159 -7.79 25.11 -3.61
C ASN A 159 -6.58 25.85 -3.03
N CYS A 160 -6.17 25.51 -1.80
CA CYS A 160 -4.98 26.10 -1.18
C CYS A 160 -3.70 25.79 -1.98
N LEU A 161 -3.53 24.55 -2.45
CA LEU A 161 -2.41 24.15 -3.30
C LEU A 161 -2.38 24.94 -4.62
N ALA A 162 -3.54 25.07 -5.28
CA ALA A 162 -3.66 25.84 -6.51
C ALA A 162 -3.30 27.32 -6.32
N ASN A 163 -3.78 27.95 -5.24
CA ASN A 163 -3.45 29.33 -4.90
C ASN A 163 -1.96 29.52 -4.60
N ALA A 164 -1.30 28.52 -4.02
CA ALA A 164 0.14 28.52 -3.76
C ALA A 164 0.98 28.12 -4.98
N GLY A 165 0.37 27.76 -6.12
CA GLY A 165 1.08 27.28 -7.31
C GLY A 165 1.76 25.92 -7.12
N ILE A 166 1.31 25.11 -6.15
CA ILE A 166 1.89 23.80 -5.84
C ILE A 166 1.17 22.73 -6.65
N VAL A 167 1.92 22.03 -7.50
CA VAL A 167 1.43 20.90 -8.29
C VAL A 167 1.92 19.59 -7.65
N LEU A 168 1.00 18.64 -7.50
CA LEU A 168 1.28 17.30 -7.01
C LEU A 168 1.73 16.39 -8.16
N GLY A 169 2.72 15.55 -7.90
CA GLY A 169 3.04 14.41 -8.76
C GLY A 169 1.95 13.33 -8.68
N GLU A 170 2.04 12.33 -9.55
CA GLU A 170 1.05 11.25 -9.68
C GLU A 170 0.75 10.50 -8.37
N HIS A 171 1.76 10.35 -7.52
CA HIS A 171 1.66 9.59 -6.26
C HIS A 171 1.83 10.45 -5.02
N ASP A 172 2.03 11.76 -5.18
CA ASP A 172 2.11 12.70 -4.07
C ASP A 172 0.75 12.79 -3.37
N TYR A 173 0.77 13.08 -2.08
CA TYR A 173 -0.45 13.25 -1.31
C TYR A 173 -0.29 14.32 -0.25
N THR A 174 -1.42 14.77 0.28
CA THR A 174 -1.45 15.77 1.35
C THR A 174 -2.08 15.23 2.62
N MET A 175 -1.69 15.83 3.74
CA MET A 175 -2.38 15.71 5.01
C MET A 175 -2.72 17.13 5.50
N PRO A 176 -4.02 17.47 5.67
CA PRO A 176 -5.22 16.70 5.34
C PRO A 176 -5.38 16.39 3.84
N SER A 177 -6.36 15.54 3.49
CA SER A 177 -6.60 15.11 2.10
C SER A 177 -7.05 16.25 1.19
N LEU A 178 -6.85 16.12 -0.12
CA LEU A 178 -7.20 17.14 -1.12
C LEU A 178 -8.64 17.67 -1.04
N HIS A 179 -9.60 16.83 -0.64
CA HIS A 179 -11.01 17.18 -0.56
C HIS A 179 -11.44 17.67 0.82
N THR A 180 -10.53 17.69 1.79
CA THR A 180 -10.81 18.20 3.13
C THR A 180 -11.09 19.71 3.06
N GLN A 181 -12.23 20.12 3.62
CA GLN A 181 -12.57 21.54 3.79
C GLN A 181 -11.62 22.17 4.80
N ILE A 182 -11.05 23.31 4.44
CA ILE A 182 -10.07 24.03 5.24
C ILE A 182 -10.74 25.07 6.11
N LYS A 183 -10.28 25.17 7.35
CA LYS A 183 -10.71 26.14 8.35
C LYS A 183 -9.52 26.96 8.83
N GLU A 184 -9.82 28.09 9.45
CA GLU A 184 -8.81 28.91 10.10
C GLU A 184 -8.04 28.10 11.16
N GLY A 185 -6.72 28.22 11.15
CA GLY A 185 -5.82 27.46 12.03
C GLY A 185 -5.38 26.10 11.49
N ASP A 186 -5.96 25.61 10.39
CA ASP A 186 -5.49 24.38 9.74
C ASP A 186 -4.10 24.57 9.11
N SER A 187 -3.37 23.47 8.98
CA SER A 187 -2.10 23.42 8.23
C SER A 187 -2.11 22.25 7.26
N ILE A 188 -1.40 22.42 6.14
CA ILE A 188 -1.31 21.41 5.09
C ILE A 188 0.14 20.93 5.01
N ARG A 189 0.33 19.63 4.94
CA ARG A 189 1.62 19.02 4.61
C ARG A 189 1.50 18.24 3.31
N VAL A 190 2.43 18.50 2.40
CA VAL A 190 2.59 17.75 1.14
C VAL A 190 3.70 16.73 1.35
N TYR A 191 3.45 15.50 0.90
CA TYR A 191 4.40 14.41 0.91
C TYR A 191 4.76 14.04 -0.54
N ARG A 192 6.05 14.11 -0.88
CA ARG A 192 6.54 13.75 -2.21
C ARG A 192 6.81 12.26 -2.28
N VAL A 193 6.22 11.56 -3.25
CA VAL A 193 6.37 10.11 -3.40
C VAL A 193 7.05 9.79 -4.72
N THR A 194 8.17 9.07 -4.63
CA THR A 194 8.88 8.56 -5.81
C THR A 194 9.07 7.05 -5.70
N TYR A 195 9.10 6.38 -6.85
CA TYR A 195 9.39 4.96 -6.96
C TYR A 195 10.66 4.76 -7.76
N VAL A 196 11.56 3.92 -7.26
CA VAL A 196 12.80 3.57 -7.94
C VAL A 196 12.91 2.05 -7.98
N ASP A 197 13.23 1.50 -9.15
CA ASP A 197 13.51 0.07 -9.30
C ASP A 197 15.03 -0.14 -9.17
N ASN A 198 15.48 -0.64 -8.02
CA ASN A 198 16.88 -0.92 -7.73
C ASN A 198 17.16 -2.43 -7.80
N GLN A 199 18.37 -2.79 -8.24
CA GLN A 199 18.78 -4.19 -8.40
C GLN A 199 19.93 -4.55 -7.47
N TYR A 200 19.79 -5.68 -6.78
CA TYR A 200 20.81 -6.19 -5.86
C TYR A 200 21.15 -7.65 -6.20
N GLU A 201 22.43 -7.99 -6.10
CA GLU A 201 22.87 -9.37 -6.19
C GLU A 201 22.68 -10.07 -4.84
N GLU A 202 21.93 -11.16 -4.85
CA GLU A 202 21.75 -12.03 -3.69
C GLU A 202 22.35 -13.41 -3.94
N THR A 203 22.92 -13.99 -2.88
CA THR A 203 23.58 -15.30 -2.96
C THR A 203 22.56 -16.43 -2.82
N ILE A 204 22.60 -17.39 -3.75
CA ILE A 204 21.90 -18.67 -3.57
C ILE A 204 22.89 -19.66 -2.97
N PRO A 205 22.75 -20.07 -1.71
CA PRO A 205 23.68 -21.02 -1.11
C PRO A 205 23.63 -22.38 -1.84
N TYR A 206 24.78 -23.03 -2.00
CA TYR A 206 24.81 -24.42 -2.45
C TYR A 206 24.52 -25.39 -1.30
N GLU A 207 24.08 -26.60 -1.64
CA GLU A 207 23.91 -27.68 -0.68
C GLU A 207 25.02 -28.73 -0.78
N THR A 208 25.21 -29.50 0.30
CA THR A 208 26.12 -30.65 0.31
C THR A 208 25.34 -31.94 0.12
N THR A 209 25.65 -32.64 -0.96
CA THR A 209 25.10 -33.95 -1.32
C THR A 209 26.13 -35.04 -1.07
N TYR A 210 25.67 -36.24 -0.72
CA TYR A 210 26.53 -37.36 -0.35
C TYR A 210 26.35 -38.54 -1.31
N LYS A 211 27.47 -39.06 -1.84
CA LYS A 211 27.55 -40.33 -2.54
C LYS A 211 28.12 -41.38 -1.59
N SER A 212 27.38 -42.45 -1.33
CA SER A 212 27.88 -43.56 -0.52
C SER A 212 28.66 -44.55 -1.39
N SER A 213 29.74 -45.12 -0.88
CA SER A 213 30.49 -46.20 -1.52
C SER A 213 31.29 -46.99 -0.49
N SER A 214 31.53 -48.27 -0.75
CA SER A 214 32.44 -49.08 0.06
C SER A 214 33.92 -48.71 -0.12
N LEU A 215 34.29 -47.92 -1.14
CA LEU A 215 35.67 -47.57 -1.46
C LEU A 215 36.47 -47.00 -0.27
N THR A 216 35.81 -46.25 0.62
CA THR A 216 36.45 -45.60 1.76
C THR A 216 36.43 -46.46 3.03
N PHE A 217 36.23 -47.78 2.91
CA PHE A 217 36.06 -48.72 4.03
C PHE A 217 37.17 -48.71 5.08
N ARG A 218 38.40 -48.40 4.69
CA ARG A 218 39.56 -48.31 5.60
C ARG A 218 39.50 -47.11 6.52
N PHE A 219 38.82 -46.06 6.09
CA PHE A 219 38.67 -44.82 6.84
C PHE A 219 37.20 -44.41 6.82
N PRO A 220 36.31 -45.16 7.51
CA PRO A 220 34.86 -45.01 7.38
C PRO A 220 34.35 -43.65 7.87
N LYS A 221 35.14 -42.95 8.70
CA LYS A 221 34.86 -41.59 9.19
C LYS A 221 35.42 -40.49 8.28
N ARG A 222 36.31 -40.80 7.34
CA ARG A 222 36.85 -39.82 6.38
C ARG A 222 35.87 -39.63 5.23
N GLN A 223 35.73 -38.38 4.83
CA GLN A 223 34.94 -37.97 3.68
C GLN A 223 35.85 -37.36 2.63
N TYR A 224 35.52 -37.55 1.35
CA TYR A 224 36.31 -37.03 0.23
C TYR A 224 35.43 -36.17 -0.65
N THR A 225 35.81 -34.93 -0.89
CA THR A 225 35.07 -34.08 -1.84
C THR A 225 35.39 -34.53 -3.26
N LEU A 226 34.35 -34.98 -3.98
CA LEU A 226 34.44 -35.34 -5.40
C LEU A 226 34.23 -34.13 -6.30
N ARG A 227 33.39 -33.19 -5.86
CA ARG A 227 33.13 -31.93 -6.54
C ARG A 227 32.90 -30.83 -5.52
N GLU A 228 33.60 -29.72 -5.65
CA GLU A 228 33.36 -28.55 -4.80
C GLU A 228 32.01 -27.90 -5.13
N GLY A 229 31.40 -27.33 -4.11
CA GLY A 229 30.17 -26.55 -4.27
C GLY A 229 30.47 -25.11 -4.65
N SER A 230 29.55 -24.46 -5.35
CA SER A 230 29.65 -23.02 -5.62
C SER A 230 28.29 -22.38 -5.50
N ASN A 231 28.21 -21.27 -4.76
CA ASN A 231 26.96 -20.53 -4.64
C ASN A 231 26.50 -20.02 -6.01
N GLY A 232 25.18 -19.99 -6.15
CA GLY A 232 24.50 -19.30 -7.23
C GLY A 232 24.33 -17.83 -6.91
N LYS A 233 23.71 -17.11 -7.84
CA LYS A 233 23.39 -15.68 -7.73
C LYS A 233 22.01 -15.40 -8.29
N ASN A 234 21.22 -14.66 -7.54
CA ASN A 234 20.02 -13.98 -7.99
C ASN A 234 20.34 -12.52 -8.25
N LEU A 235 19.70 -11.94 -9.26
CA LEU A 235 19.51 -10.51 -9.41
C LEU A 235 18.07 -10.20 -8.99
N VAL A 236 17.93 -9.56 -7.84
CA VAL A 236 16.62 -9.22 -7.26
C VAL A 236 16.36 -7.75 -7.54
N THR A 237 15.24 -7.46 -8.20
CA THR A 237 14.76 -6.10 -8.41
C THR A 237 13.77 -5.75 -7.30
N TYR A 238 14.05 -4.67 -6.59
CA TYR A 238 13.17 -4.09 -5.58
C TYR A 238 12.55 -2.83 -6.16
N ARG A 239 11.23 -2.76 -6.07
CA ARG A 239 10.52 -1.49 -6.21
C ARG A 239 10.52 -0.81 -4.85
N GLU A 240 11.31 0.24 -4.74
CA GLU A 240 11.48 1.05 -3.53
C GLU A 240 10.58 2.28 -3.61
N ARG A 241 9.81 2.53 -2.55
CA ARG A 241 8.96 3.71 -2.37
C ARG A 241 9.65 4.67 -1.40
N TYR A 242 9.93 5.87 -1.88
CA TYR A 242 10.49 6.96 -1.10
C TYR A 242 9.42 8.00 -0.79
N VAL A 243 9.38 8.50 0.44
CA VAL A 243 8.53 9.61 0.87
C VAL A 243 9.43 10.72 1.41
N ASP A 244 9.34 11.91 0.83
CA ASP A 244 10.23 13.05 1.15
C ASP A 244 11.74 12.70 1.04
N GLY A 245 12.08 11.79 0.12
CA GLY A 245 13.46 11.30 -0.08
C GLY A 245 13.91 10.18 0.86
N GLU A 246 13.09 9.79 1.84
CA GLU A 246 13.40 8.71 2.78
C GLU A 246 12.77 7.38 2.33
N LEU A 247 13.54 6.30 2.42
CA LEU A 247 13.06 4.95 2.06
C LEU A 247 11.99 4.50 3.06
N HIS A 248 10.77 4.30 2.56
CA HIS A 248 9.64 3.90 3.38
C HIS A 248 9.28 2.41 3.19
N LEU A 249 9.47 1.87 1.98
CA LEU A 249 9.11 0.49 1.66
C LEU A 249 9.95 -0.03 0.50
N ALA A 250 10.41 -1.27 0.57
CA ALA A 250 11.03 -1.98 -0.55
C ALA A 250 10.29 -3.31 -0.77
N LEU A 251 9.75 -3.53 -1.96
CA LEU A 251 9.05 -4.75 -2.33
C LEU A 251 9.78 -5.44 -3.49
N VAL A 252 9.96 -6.76 -3.38
CA VAL A 252 10.50 -7.56 -4.48
C VAL A 252 9.51 -7.54 -5.64
N SER A 253 9.95 -7.03 -6.80
CA SER A 253 9.14 -6.97 -8.02
C SER A 253 9.55 -8.04 -9.03
N LYS A 254 10.82 -8.45 -9.03
CA LYS A 254 11.37 -9.47 -9.93
C LYS A 254 12.54 -10.21 -9.29
N VAL A 255 12.62 -11.52 -9.51
CA VAL A 255 13.79 -12.34 -9.15
C VAL A 255 14.26 -13.04 -10.43
N GLU A 256 15.54 -12.92 -10.75
CA GLU A 256 16.17 -13.57 -11.89
C GLU A 256 17.40 -14.35 -11.46
N VAL A 257 17.46 -15.64 -11.80
CA VAL A 257 18.63 -16.48 -11.50
C VAL A 257 19.72 -16.19 -12.54
N VAL A 258 20.77 -15.49 -12.14
CA VAL A 258 21.93 -15.17 -13.00
C VAL A 258 22.92 -16.34 -13.03
N LYS A 259 23.05 -17.05 -11.91
CA LYS A 259 23.94 -18.22 -11.81
C LYS A 259 23.29 -19.27 -10.93
N ASN A 260 23.13 -20.49 -11.45
CA ASN A 260 22.64 -21.61 -10.65
C ASN A 260 23.70 -22.05 -9.62
N PRO A 261 23.31 -22.41 -8.38
CA PRO A 261 24.22 -23.03 -7.44
C PRO A 261 24.65 -24.42 -7.95
N VAL A 262 25.88 -24.82 -7.61
CA VAL A 262 26.40 -26.17 -7.86
C VAL A 262 26.60 -26.83 -6.52
N ASN A 263 25.88 -27.92 -6.26
CA ASN A 263 26.00 -28.65 -5.00
C ASN A 263 27.38 -29.31 -4.85
N LYS A 264 27.94 -29.21 -3.64
CA LYS A 264 29.13 -29.94 -3.22
C LYS A 264 28.78 -31.42 -3.17
N LEU A 265 29.61 -32.27 -3.78
CA LEU A 265 29.44 -33.72 -3.77
C LEU A 265 30.54 -34.37 -2.94
N VAL A 266 30.13 -35.10 -1.90
CA VAL A 266 31.03 -35.74 -0.95
C VAL A 266 30.87 -37.26 -0.97
N LEU A 267 31.97 -37.97 -1.16
CA LEU A 267 32.05 -39.42 -1.01
C LEU A 267 32.12 -39.78 0.48
N LYS A 268 31.22 -40.66 0.93
CA LYS A 268 31.21 -41.24 2.28
C LYS A 268 31.18 -42.76 2.24
N TYR A 269 31.62 -43.38 3.32
CA TYR A 269 31.56 -44.83 3.44
C TYR A 269 30.11 -45.32 3.49
N GLY A 270 29.78 -46.27 2.62
CA GLY A 270 28.56 -47.05 2.65
C GLY A 270 28.91 -48.53 2.71
N LYS A 271 28.64 -49.18 3.84
CA LYS A 271 28.88 -50.62 3.99
C LYS A 271 28.05 -51.39 2.96
N GLY A 272 28.72 -52.24 2.17
CA GLY A 272 28.06 -53.05 1.14
C GLY A 272 27.62 -52.28 -0.11
N VAL A 273 27.86 -50.97 -0.20
CA VAL A 273 27.53 -50.19 -1.40
C VAL A 273 28.62 -50.41 -2.46
N PRO A 274 28.30 -51.01 -3.62
CA PRO A 274 29.31 -51.35 -4.61
C PRO A 274 29.96 -50.10 -5.22
N VAL A 275 31.23 -50.23 -5.63
CA VAL A 275 31.95 -49.18 -6.38
C VAL A 275 31.47 -49.16 -7.84
N SER A 276 31.37 -50.34 -8.44
CA SER A 276 30.89 -50.56 -9.80
C SER A 276 29.37 -50.51 -9.85
N ASN A 277 28.86 -49.78 -10.84
CA ASN A 277 27.43 -49.72 -11.13
C ASN A 277 26.97 -50.82 -12.11
N LEU A 278 27.88 -51.74 -12.50
CA LEU A 278 27.50 -52.88 -13.32
C LEU A 278 26.45 -53.72 -12.61
N GLN A 279 25.42 -54.08 -13.37
CA GLN A 279 24.30 -54.85 -12.86
C GLN A 279 24.66 -56.34 -12.83
N ALA A 280 24.00 -57.06 -11.93
CA ALA A 280 24.12 -58.50 -11.85
C ALA A 280 23.65 -59.16 -13.17
N PRO A 281 24.23 -60.31 -13.55
CA PRO A 281 23.65 -61.17 -14.57
C PRO A 281 22.19 -61.53 -14.22
N ALA A 282 21.37 -61.74 -15.25
CA ALA A 282 19.96 -62.07 -15.06
C ALA A 282 19.79 -63.33 -14.20
N GLY A 283 18.90 -63.28 -13.22
CA GLY A 283 18.64 -64.40 -12.30
C GLY A 283 19.65 -64.57 -11.16
N VAL A 284 20.66 -63.71 -11.06
CA VAL A 284 21.66 -63.75 -9.97
C VAL A 284 21.38 -62.66 -8.96
N SER A 285 21.18 -63.04 -7.69
CA SER A 285 21.18 -62.12 -6.55
C SER A 285 22.47 -62.24 -5.75
N VAL A 286 22.82 -61.19 -5.01
CA VAL A 286 23.96 -61.20 -4.08
C VAL A 286 23.43 -61.14 -2.66
N VAL A 287 23.79 -62.13 -1.84
CA VAL A 287 23.40 -62.21 -0.43
C VAL A 287 24.69 -62.22 0.39
N ASN A 288 24.81 -61.29 1.35
CA ASN A 288 26.01 -61.15 2.20
C ASN A 288 27.32 -61.07 1.40
N ASN A 289 27.33 -60.30 0.30
CA ASN A 289 28.47 -60.15 -0.62
C ASN A 289 28.91 -61.44 -1.33
N VAL A 290 28.05 -62.45 -1.41
CA VAL A 290 28.26 -63.67 -2.17
C VAL A 290 27.16 -63.78 -3.23
N PRO A 291 27.49 -63.92 -4.53
CA PRO A 291 26.49 -64.17 -5.55
C PRO A 291 25.88 -65.56 -5.39
N THR A 292 24.60 -65.70 -5.68
CA THR A 292 23.84 -66.97 -5.62
C THR A 292 24.27 -68.00 -6.66
N GLY A 293 25.00 -67.58 -7.70
CA GLY A 293 25.64 -68.46 -8.67
C GLY A 293 27.06 -67.97 -8.98
N TYR A 294 28.02 -68.90 -8.95
CA TYR A 294 29.40 -68.70 -9.39
C TYR A 294 30.03 -70.08 -9.66
N SER A 295 30.99 -70.15 -10.59
CA SER A 295 31.67 -71.41 -10.95
C SER A 295 32.83 -71.73 -10.00
N ARG A 296 33.57 -70.69 -9.58
CA ARG A 296 34.68 -70.78 -8.62
C ARG A 296 34.93 -69.45 -7.93
N MET A 297 35.58 -69.51 -6.77
CA MET A 297 36.02 -68.33 -6.02
C MET A 297 37.54 -68.31 -5.92
N ILE A 298 38.14 -67.16 -6.21
CA ILE A 298 39.58 -66.92 -6.10
C ILE A 298 39.81 -65.87 -5.02
N ASN A 299 40.52 -66.22 -3.96
CA ASN A 299 41.01 -65.26 -2.98
C ASN A 299 42.38 -64.75 -3.42
N THR A 300 42.53 -63.44 -3.54
CA THR A 300 43.77 -62.82 -4.02
C THR A 300 43.90 -61.36 -3.60
N SER A 301 45.07 -60.77 -3.85
CA SER A 301 45.25 -59.34 -3.67
C SER A 301 44.75 -58.54 -4.87
N ALA A 302 44.03 -57.46 -4.60
CA ALA A 302 43.61 -56.46 -5.55
C ALA A 302 44.38 -55.14 -5.38
N THR A 303 44.57 -54.42 -6.48
CA THR A 303 45.00 -53.01 -6.49
C THR A 303 43.96 -52.16 -7.23
N GLY A 304 44.19 -50.84 -7.32
CA GLY A 304 43.38 -49.95 -8.13
C GLY A 304 44.19 -49.18 -9.15
N TYR A 305 43.71 -49.09 -10.38
CA TYR A 305 44.30 -48.30 -11.45
C TYR A 305 43.31 -47.29 -12.02
N TYR A 306 43.86 -46.28 -12.69
CA TYR A 306 43.12 -45.20 -13.33
C TYR A 306 43.73 -44.88 -14.69
N SER A 307 42.86 -44.55 -15.64
CA SER A 307 43.25 -43.92 -16.89
C SER A 307 42.21 -42.88 -17.26
N ALA A 308 42.65 -41.67 -17.63
CA ALA A 308 41.77 -40.59 -18.08
C ALA A 308 41.09 -40.94 -19.41
N ARG A 309 41.83 -41.64 -20.29
CA ARG A 309 41.40 -42.12 -21.60
C ARG A 309 42.20 -43.38 -21.90
N GLY A 310 41.52 -44.51 -22.02
CA GLY A 310 42.20 -45.78 -22.25
C GLY A 310 41.22 -46.86 -22.67
N LYS A 311 41.79 -47.88 -23.31
CA LYS A 311 41.14 -49.15 -23.57
C LYS A 311 41.93 -50.22 -22.86
N GLY A 312 41.25 -51.21 -22.30
CA GLY A 312 41.92 -52.40 -21.80
C GLY A 312 42.51 -53.22 -22.94
N ALA A 313 43.35 -54.19 -22.62
CA ALA A 313 43.96 -55.12 -23.57
C ALA A 313 42.94 -55.86 -24.47
N SER A 314 41.68 -56.00 -24.04
CA SER A 314 40.57 -56.52 -24.88
C SER A 314 40.09 -55.57 -25.97
N GLY A 315 40.51 -54.31 -25.95
CA GLY A 315 40.02 -53.24 -26.83
C GLY A 315 38.76 -52.52 -26.33
N LEU A 316 38.15 -52.98 -25.22
CA LEU A 316 37.01 -52.32 -24.58
C LEU A 316 37.45 -51.02 -23.88
N GLY A 317 36.62 -49.97 -23.94
CA GLY A 317 36.83 -48.77 -23.15
C GLY A 317 36.75 -49.06 -21.66
N LEU A 318 37.56 -48.35 -20.86
CA LEU A 318 37.60 -48.53 -19.41
C LEU A 318 36.49 -47.71 -18.73
N TYR A 319 35.80 -48.31 -17.76
CA TYR A 319 34.74 -47.71 -16.95
C TYR A 319 34.57 -48.50 -15.65
N TYR A 320 33.87 -47.99 -14.63
CA TYR A 320 33.69 -48.75 -13.39
C TYR A 320 33.12 -50.16 -13.66
N GLY A 321 33.86 -51.18 -13.21
CA GLY A 321 33.52 -52.58 -13.48
C GLY A 321 34.42 -53.25 -14.52
N THR A 322 35.27 -52.54 -15.25
CA THR A 322 36.36 -53.16 -16.00
C THR A 322 37.53 -53.49 -15.07
N VAL A 323 38.09 -54.69 -15.18
CA VAL A 323 39.23 -55.10 -14.33
C VAL A 323 40.35 -55.70 -15.16
N ALA A 324 41.58 -55.49 -14.69
CA ALA A 324 42.75 -56.12 -15.26
C ALA A 324 43.09 -57.40 -14.49
N VAL A 325 43.29 -58.49 -15.21
CA VAL A 325 43.51 -59.84 -14.65
C VAL A 325 44.61 -60.56 -15.43
N ASN A 326 45.00 -61.75 -14.97
CA ASN A 326 45.76 -62.67 -15.80
C ASN A 326 44.81 -63.42 -16.75
N PRO A 327 44.82 -63.15 -18.06
CA PRO A 327 43.89 -63.79 -19.01
C PRO A 327 44.06 -65.30 -19.12
N ASN A 328 45.22 -65.86 -18.73
CA ASN A 328 45.43 -67.30 -18.70
C ASN A 328 44.69 -67.98 -17.54
N ILE A 329 44.25 -67.22 -16.53
CA ILE A 329 43.52 -67.71 -15.35
C ILE A 329 42.05 -67.28 -15.39
N ILE A 330 41.79 -66.05 -15.81
CA ILE A 330 40.46 -65.46 -15.96
C ILE A 330 40.38 -64.87 -17.38
N PRO A 331 39.83 -65.62 -18.35
CA PRO A 331 39.71 -65.15 -19.73
C PRO A 331 39.00 -63.81 -19.86
N TYR A 332 39.31 -63.04 -20.90
CA TYR A 332 38.57 -61.81 -21.16
C TYR A 332 37.09 -62.09 -21.46
N GLY A 333 36.22 -61.17 -21.05
CA GLY A 333 34.78 -61.30 -21.11
C GLY A 333 34.16 -62.03 -19.91
N THR A 334 34.95 -62.72 -19.10
CA THR A 334 34.47 -63.36 -17.87
C THR A 334 33.87 -62.32 -16.93
N LYS A 335 32.62 -62.56 -16.51
CA LYS A 335 31.94 -61.74 -15.52
C LYS A 335 32.31 -62.24 -14.13
N MET A 336 32.33 -61.34 -13.16
CA MET A 336 32.68 -61.69 -11.79
C MET A 336 32.06 -60.72 -10.79
N TYR A 337 31.92 -61.17 -9.55
CA TYR A 337 31.60 -60.31 -8.42
C TYR A 337 32.80 -60.22 -7.48
N ILE A 338 33.18 -59.02 -7.07
CA ILE A 338 34.39 -58.78 -6.27
C ILE A 338 34.05 -58.07 -4.97
N ALA A 339 34.41 -58.67 -3.84
CA ALA A 339 34.25 -58.10 -2.51
C ALA A 339 35.38 -58.57 -1.56
N SER A 340 35.68 -57.80 -0.52
CA SER A 340 36.65 -58.24 0.50
C SER A 340 36.08 -59.39 1.35
N PRO A 341 36.93 -60.27 1.90
CA PRO A 341 36.48 -61.36 2.78
C PRO A 341 35.68 -60.87 4.00
N ASP A 342 36.02 -59.69 4.53
CA ASP A 342 35.33 -59.07 5.68
C ASP A 342 34.04 -58.31 5.29
N GLY A 343 33.71 -58.26 3.99
CA GLY A 343 32.53 -57.60 3.44
C GLY A 343 32.49 -56.08 3.59
N LYS A 344 33.58 -55.44 4.05
CA LYS A 344 33.65 -53.98 4.19
C LYS A 344 33.87 -53.28 2.86
N PHE A 345 34.64 -53.88 1.96
CA PHE A 345 34.86 -53.41 0.61
C PHE A 345 34.06 -54.26 -0.38
N VAL A 346 33.35 -53.59 -1.29
CA VAL A 346 32.59 -54.22 -2.36
C VAL A 346 32.90 -53.45 -3.63
N TYR A 347 33.73 -54.03 -4.51
CA TYR A 347 33.87 -53.44 -5.84
C TYR A 347 32.59 -53.67 -6.64
N GLY A 348 31.96 -54.83 -6.50
CA GLY A 348 30.70 -55.18 -7.14
C GLY A 348 30.92 -56.03 -8.39
N TRP A 349 29.96 -55.97 -9.33
CA TRP A 349 30.07 -56.70 -10.59
C TRP A 349 31.13 -56.09 -11.50
N ALA A 350 31.86 -56.98 -12.16
CA ALA A 350 32.99 -56.64 -13.01
C ALA A 350 33.12 -57.58 -14.20
N ILE A 351 33.92 -57.17 -15.18
CA ILE A 351 34.26 -57.93 -16.37
C ILE A 351 35.77 -57.86 -16.66
N ALA A 352 36.37 -59.03 -16.88
CA ALA A 352 37.77 -59.16 -17.27
C ALA A 352 37.99 -58.56 -18.66
N THR A 353 38.74 -57.48 -18.75
CA THR A 353 38.86 -56.71 -20.01
C THR A 353 40.27 -56.18 -20.24
N ASP A 354 41.15 -56.29 -19.26
CA ASP A 354 42.48 -55.72 -19.32
C ASP A 354 43.52 -56.66 -18.69
N THR A 355 44.80 -56.37 -18.88
CA THR A 355 45.90 -57.05 -18.18
C THR A 355 47.08 -56.11 -17.99
N GLY A 356 47.94 -56.43 -17.04
CA GLY A 356 49.18 -55.72 -16.78
C GLY A 356 50.24 -56.66 -16.24
N THR A 357 51.50 -56.23 -16.25
CA THR A 357 52.65 -57.07 -15.88
C THR A 357 52.48 -57.70 -14.49
N ALA A 358 52.00 -56.94 -13.50
CA ALA A 358 51.77 -57.43 -12.13
C ALA A 358 50.72 -58.55 -12.02
N MET A 359 49.79 -58.63 -12.99
CA MET A 359 48.80 -59.70 -13.06
C MET A 359 49.37 -60.92 -13.80
N MET A 360 50.18 -60.67 -14.84
CA MET A 360 50.85 -61.72 -15.61
C MET A 360 51.90 -62.47 -14.77
N ASP A 361 52.65 -61.77 -13.92
CA ASP A 361 53.68 -62.36 -13.04
C ASP A 361 53.15 -62.86 -11.68
N GLY A 362 51.88 -62.57 -11.35
CA GLY A 362 51.21 -63.04 -10.14
C GLY A 362 51.44 -62.19 -8.89
N THR A 363 52.10 -61.03 -9.00
CA THR A 363 52.31 -60.08 -7.88
C THR A 363 50.99 -59.51 -7.33
N VAL A 364 49.99 -59.34 -8.21
CA VAL A 364 48.63 -58.87 -7.94
C VAL A 364 47.66 -59.78 -8.70
N GLY A 365 46.55 -60.20 -8.07
CA GLY A 365 45.59 -61.09 -8.74
C GLY A 365 44.55 -60.35 -9.59
N VAL A 366 44.20 -59.12 -9.23
CA VAL A 366 43.29 -58.27 -10.00
C VAL A 366 43.60 -56.80 -9.78
N ASP A 367 43.51 -55.98 -10.81
CA ASP A 367 43.57 -54.53 -10.68
C ASP A 367 42.20 -53.95 -11.04
N LEU A 368 41.66 -53.13 -10.15
CA LEU A 368 40.30 -52.62 -10.22
C LEU A 368 40.31 -51.24 -10.87
N PHE A 369 39.53 -51.03 -11.94
CA PHE A 369 39.49 -49.73 -12.60
C PHE A 369 38.67 -48.71 -11.81
N TYR A 370 39.15 -47.48 -11.79
CA TYR A 370 38.45 -46.30 -11.26
C TYR A 370 38.49 -45.17 -12.27
N GLU A 371 37.46 -44.33 -12.29
CA GLU A 371 37.38 -43.17 -13.19
C GLU A 371 38.15 -41.94 -12.67
N THR A 372 38.74 -42.02 -11.49
CA THR A 372 39.63 -40.96 -10.97
C THR A 372 40.88 -41.54 -10.33
N TYR A 373 42.00 -40.83 -10.50
CA TYR A 373 43.26 -41.16 -9.83
C TYR A 373 43.10 -41.20 -8.30
N LYS A 374 42.27 -40.30 -7.75
CA LYS A 374 42.01 -40.24 -6.30
C LYS A 374 41.35 -41.53 -5.81
N GLU A 375 40.34 -42.03 -6.51
CA GLU A 375 39.65 -43.26 -6.14
C GLU A 375 40.54 -44.49 -6.28
N SER A 376 41.33 -44.58 -7.36
CA SER A 376 42.35 -45.63 -7.51
C SER A 376 43.35 -45.61 -6.34
N SER A 377 43.84 -44.42 -5.95
CA SER A 377 44.75 -44.26 -4.82
C SER A 377 44.14 -44.63 -3.46
N LEU A 378 42.81 -44.53 -3.32
CA LEU A 378 42.10 -44.97 -2.10
C LEU A 378 42.04 -46.50 -2.02
N ASN A 379 42.06 -47.18 -3.17
CA ASN A 379 42.14 -48.64 -3.27
C ASN A 379 43.58 -49.14 -3.42
N TRP A 380 44.43 -48.83 -2.43
CA TRP A 380 45.72 -49.50 -2.29
C TRP A 380 45.54 -51.00 -2.00
N LYS A 381 46.61 -51.81 -2.14
CA LYS A 381 46.59 -53.28 -2.06
C LYS A 381 45.65 -53.82 -0.98
N ASN A 382 44.54 -54.45 -1.37
CA ASN A 382 43.58 -55.11 -0.48
C ASN A 382 43.42 -56.59 -0.84
N GLU A 383 42.90 -57.38 0.09
CA GLU A 383 42.51 -58.76 -0.18
C GLU A 383 41.05 -58.81 -0.61
N VAL A 384 40.76 -59.58 -1.67
CA VAL A 384 39.42 -59.74 -2.23
C VAL A 384 39.13 -61.20 -2.56
N ASN A 385 37.85 -61.55 -2.50
CA ASN A 385 37.28 -62.73 -3.12
C ASN A 385 36.70 -62.33 -4.48
N ILE A 386 37.14 -63.02 -5.54
CA ILE A 386 36.62 -62.91 -6.90
C ILE A 386 35.73 -64.13 -7.14
N TYR A 387 34.42 -63.91 -7.23
CA TYR A 387 33.46 -64.95 -7.59
C TYR A 387 33.27 -64.94 -9.11
N ILE A 388 33.78 -65.97 -9.78
CA ILE A 388 33.77 -66.08 -11.23
C ILE A 388 32.40 -66.54 -11.73
N TYR A 389 31.91 -65.88 -12.77
CA TYR A 389 30.66 -66.15 -13.44
C TYR A 389 30.92 -66.31 -14.95
N ASP A 390 31.24 -67.54 -15.34
CA ASP A 390 31.55 -67.99 -16.70
C ASP A 390 30.65 -69.16 -17.16
#